data_AF-A0AAD5KB02-F1
#
_entry.id   AF-A0AAD5KB02-F1
#
_cell.length_a   1.000
_cell.length_b   1.000
_cell.length_c   1.000
_cell.angle_alpha   90.00
_cell.angle_beta   90.00
_cell.angle_gamma   90.00
#
_symmetry.space_group_name_H-M   'P 1'
#
loop_
_entity.id
_entity.type
_entity.pdbx_description
1 polymer ?
#
loop_
_entity_poly.entity_id
_entity_poly.type
_entity_poly.pdbx_seq_one_letter_code
_entity_poly.pdbx_strand_id
1 'polypeptide(L)'
;MGGGGSGGGSSSSSSSSSFDPQQESESNEANNTLDTFILSLLKKPQERIFLLKLEKDLEDFINNHQVYRLDLPQMNSYQRLMVHKVAPYFKLSHFAEPVRKSVFLCKNAQTAM
;
A
#
# COMPACT_ATOMS: atom_id res chain seq x y z
N MET A 1 -31.29 49.63 -25.52
CA MET A 1 -30.48 49.16 -24.37
C MET A 1 -31.11 47.87 -23.87
N GLY A 2 -30.31 46.80 -23.74
CA GLY A 2 -30.70 45.47 -23.22
C GLY A 2 -31.41 44.59 -24.26
N GLY A 3 -30.92 43.44 -24.73
CA GLY A 3 -29.90 42.53 -24.21
C GLY A 3 -30.55 41.28 -23.65
N GLY A 4 -30.33 40.12 -24.30
CA GLY A 4 -30.68 38.78 -23.79
C GLY A 4 -31.34 37.92 -24.87
N GLY A 5 -30.93 36.70 -25.17
CA GLY A 5 -29.82 35.88 -24.70
C GLY A 5 -29.91 34.55 -25.46
N SER A 6 -28.83 34.14 -26.13
CA SER A 6 -28.77 32.87 -26.86
C SER A 6 -28.59 31.71 -25.89
N GLY A 7 -29.61 30.85 -25.79
CA GLY A 7 -29.52 29.59 -25.05
C GLY A 7 -28.96 28.48 -25.93
N GLY A 8 -27.66 28.22 -25.83
CA GLY A 8 -27.03 26.99 -26.30
C GLY A 8 -27.12 25.90 -25.23
N GLY A 9 -27.69 24.74 -25.57
CA GLY A 9 -27.73 23.56 -24.72
C GLY A 9 -26.95 22.43 -25.37
N SER A 10 -25.74 22.19 -24.87
CA SER A 10 -24.79 21.19 -25.33
C SER A 10 -25.25 19.77 -25.00
N SER A 11 -24.88 18.86 -25.90
CA SER A 11 -24.85 17.40 -25.76
C SER A 11 -24.29 16.92 -24.41
N SER A 12 -24.92 15.89 -23.84
CA SER A 12 -24.17 14.84 -23.16
C SER A 12 -24.96 13.54 -23.17
N SER A 13 -24.45 12.59 -23.96
CA SER A 13 -24.74 11.18 -23.86
C SER A 13 -24.45 10.72 -22.44
N SER A 14 -25.44 10.10 -21.79
CA SER A 14 -25.27 9.39 -20.53
C SER A 14 -24.44 8.12 -20.78
N SER A 15 -23.11 8.29 -20.81
CA SER A 15 -22.17 7.20 -20.68
C SER A 15 -22.06 6.89 -19.18
N SER A 16 -22.91 5.98 -18.71
CA SER A 16 -22.72 5.31 -17.43
C SER A 16 -21.42 4.51 -17.51
N SER A 17 -20.29 5.13 -17.18
CA SER A 17 -19.04 4.42 -16.92
C SER A 17 -19.22 3.70 -15.59
N SER A 18 -19.76 2.49 -15.67
CA SER A 18 -19.71 1.52 -14.61
C SER A 18 -18.26 1.44 -14.14
N PHE A 19 -18.08 1.68 -12.84
CA PHE A 19 -16.82 1.44 -12.17
C PHE A 19 -16.39 0.01 -12.47
N ASP A 20 -15.32 -0.11 -13.24
CA ASP A 20 -14.65 -1.37 -13.51
C ASP A 20 -13.59 -1.54 -12.42
N PRO A 21 -13.71 -2.51 -11.50
CA PRO A 21 -12.65 -2.84 -10.56
C PRO A 21 -11.76 -3.93 -11.16
N GLN A 22 -11.19 -3.74 -12.35
CA GLN A 22 -9.99 -4.47 -12.74
C GLN A 22 -8.76 -3.84 -12.09
N GLN A 23 -8.54 -4.14 -10.81
CA GLN A 23 -7.21 -4.08 -10.21
C GLN A 23 -6.70 -5.52 -10.04
N GLU A 24 -6.43 -6.18 -11.17
CA GLU A 24 -5.78 -7.49 -11.18
C GLU A 24 -4.78 -7.56 -12.34
N SER A 25 -3.78 -6.68 -12.29
CA SER A 25 -2.62 -6.69 -13.19
C SER A 25 -1.39 -5.97 -12.58
N GLU A 26 -1.24 -5.95 -11.25
CA GLU A 26 -0.03 -5.40 -10.60
C GLU A 26 0.98 -6.49 -10.16
N SER A 27 0.59 -7.77 -10.15
CA SER A 27 1.36 -8.80 -9.41
C SER A 27 2.69 -9.21 -10.04
N ASN A 28 2.90 -9.09 -11.36
CA ASN A 28 4.16 -9.53 -11.99
C ASN A 28 5.21 -8.42 -12.16
N GLU A 29 4.78 -7.16 -12.32
CA GLU A 29 5.69 -6.02 -12.42
C GLU A 29 6.08 -5.48 -11.04
N ALA A 30 5.22 -5.67 -10.03
CA ALA A 30 5.56 -5.44 -8.62
C ALA A 30 6.78 -6.26 -8.20
N ASN A 31 6.89 -7.53 -8.57
CA ASN A 31 7.99 -8.39 -8.07
C ASN A 31 9.38 -7.86 -8.47
N ASN A 32 9.58 -7.54 -9.76
CA ASN A 32 10.87 -7.01 -10.24
C ASN A 32 11.19 -5.61 -9.68
N THR A 33 10.17 -4.77 -9.47
CA THR A 33 10.34 -3.42 -8.91
C THR A 33 10.59 -3.45 -7.40
N LEU A 34 9.99 -4.43 -6.69
CA LEU A 34 10.20 -4.67 -5.27
C LEU A 34 11.60 -5.17 -4.96
N ASP A 35 12.13 -6.10 -5.75
CA ASP A 35 13.51 -6.57 -5.59
C ASP A 35 14.50 -5.41 -5.73
N THR A 36 14.29 -4.55 -6.73
CA THR A 36 15.11 -3.35 -6.93
C THR A 36 14.98 -2.37 -5.75
N PHE A 37 13.79 -2.24 -5.17
CA PHE A 37 13.54 -1.41 -4.00
C PHE A 37 14.24 -1.96 -2.76
N ILE A 38 14.10 -3.25 -2.46
CA ILE A 38 14.76 -3.90 -1.33
C ILE A 38 16.28 -3.79 -1.45
N LEU A 39 16.84 -4.05 -2.65
CA LEU A 39 18.27 -3.88 -2.91
C LEU A 39 18.73 -2.43 -2.69
N SER A 40 17.89 -1.44 -3.00
CA SER A 40 18.17 -0.03 -2.74
C SER A 40 18.21 0.27 -1.23
N LEU A 41 17.23 -0.24 -0.47
CA LEU A 41 17.20 -0.11 1.00
C LEU A 41 18.44 -0.75 1.64
N LEU A 42 18.82 -1.93 1.16
CA LEU A 42 20.00 -2.65 1.62
C LEU A 42 21.30 -1.92 1.31
N LYS A 43 21.35 -0.95 0.39
CA LYS A 43 22.57 -0.16 0.14
C LYS A 43 22.76 0.96 1.17
N LYS A 44 21.68 1.49 1.75
CA LYS A 44 21.75 2.60 2.73
C LYS A 44 21.79 2.06 4.16
N PRO A 45 22.80 2.42 4.99
CA PRO A 45 22.95 1.86 6.33
C PRO A 45 21.73 2.05 7.24
N GLN A 46 21.10 3.23 7.20
CA GLN A 46 19.94 3.54 8.05
C GLN A 46 18.70 2.74 7.63
N GLU A 47 18.45 2.65 6.31
CA GLU A 47 17.31 1.92 5.76
C GLU A 47 17.47 0.41 5.94
N ARG A 48 18.69 -0.11 5.79
CA ARG A 48 19.03 -1.50 6.08
C ARG A 48 18.70 -1.88 7.53
N ILE A 49 19.09 -1.07 8.50
CA ILE A 49 18.79 -1.33 9.92
C ILE A 49 17.29 -1.36 10.16
N PHE A 50 16.54 -0.44 9.55
CA PHE A 50 15.09 -0.42 9.67
C PHE A 50 14.45 -1.66 9.04
N LEU A 51 14.89 -2.05 7.83
CA LEU A 51 14.37 -3.23 7.13
C LEU A 51 14.60 -4.51 7.93
N LEU A 52 15.80 -4.72 8.46
CA LEU A 52 16.13 -5.90 9.26
C LEU A 52 15.33 -5.98 10.56
N LYS A 53 15.06 -4.83 11.19
CA LYS A 53 14.18 -4.79 12.37
C LYS A 53 12.75 -5.12 12.01
N LEU A 54 12.24 -4.54 10.92
CA LEU A 54 10.90 -4.81 10.43
C LEU A 54 10.74 -6.29 10.10
N GLU A 55 11.65 -6.89 9.33
CA GLU A 55 11.65 -8.31 8.99
C GLU A 55 11.53 -9.21 10.23
N LYS A 56 12.34 -8.95 11.26
CA LYS A 56 12.27 -9.68 12.52
C LYS A 56 10.91 -9.51 13.22
N ASP A 57 10.40 -8.29 13.31
CA ASP A 57 9.09 -8.02 13.92
C ASP A 57 7.96 -8.72 13.15
N LEU A 58 8.07 -8.81 11.82
CA LEU A 58 7.11 -9.54 10.97
C LEU A 58 7.20 -11.04 11.15
N GLU A 59 8.41 -11.60 11.22
CA GLU A 59 8.63 -13.02 11.49
C GLU A 59 8.04 -13.41 12.86
N ASP A 60 8.37 -12.65 13.90
CA ASP A 60 7.82 -12.86 15.25
C ASP A 60 6.29 -12.75 15.25
N PHE A 61 5.74 -11.79 14.50
CA PHE A 61 4.30 -11.63 14.34
C PHE A 61 3.67 -12.83 13.64
N ILE A 62 4.22 -13.31 12.51
CA ILE A 62 3.68 -14.44 11.74
C ILE A 62 3.68 -15.71 12.59
N ASN A 63 4.79 -15.98 13.29
CA ASN A 63 4.95 -17.14 14.18
C ASN A 63 4.02 -17.09 15.40
N ASN A 64 3.54 -15.92 15.83
CA ASN A 64 2.61 -15.80 16.93
C ASN A 64 1.15 -16.00 16.51
N HIS A 65 0.63 -17.23 16.59
CA HIS A 65 -0.75 -17.56 16.21
C HIS A 65 -1.85 -16.88 17.04
N GLN A 66 -1.53 -16.30 18.20
CA GLN A 66 -2.51 -15.61 19.05
C GLN A 66 -2.80 -14.18 18.59
N VAL A 67 -1.94 -13.62 17.73
CA VAL A 67 -2.05 -12.23 17.27
C VAL A 67 -2.39 -12.21 15.78
N TYR A 68 -3.48 -11.51 15.44
CA TYR A 68 -3.96 -11.37 14.05
C TYR A 68 -3.65 -10.00 13.43
N ARG A 69 -3.35 -9.00 14.28
CA ARG A 69 -3.07 -7.62 13.90
C ARG A 69 -1.81 -7.12 14.59
N LEU A 70 -0.91 -6.52 13.82
CA LEU A 70 0.28 -5.83 14.30
C LEU A 70 0.16 -4.33 14.02
N ASP A 71 0.03 -3.54 15.08
CA ASP A 71 0.08 -2.08 14.98
C ASP A 71 1.52 -1.60 15.02
N LEU A 72 2.01 -1.04 13.92
CA LEU A 72 3.33 -0.44 13.87
C LEU A 72 3.31 0.94 14.56
N PRO A 73 4.46 1.39 15.08
CA PRO A 73 4.58 2.73 15.67
C PRO A 73 4.30 3.83 14.64
N GLN A 74 4.27 5.09 15.10
CA GLN A 74 4.20 6.23 14.19
C GLN A 74 5.42 6.23 13.27
N MET A 75 5.17 6.31 11.97
CA MET A 75 6.20 6.21 10.93
C MET A 75 6.11 7.42 10.01
N ASN A 76 7.23 7.85 9.45
CA ASN A 76 7.21 8.86 8.41
C ASN A 76 6.69 8.29 7.07
N SER A 77 6.40 9.14 6.09
CA SER A 77 5.85 8.71 4.80
C SER A 77 6.72 7.70 4.07
N TYR A 78 8.05 7.83 4.14
CA TYR A 78 8.99 6.93 3.48
C TYR A 78 9.03 5.56 4.15
N GLN A 79 9.03 5.52 5.48
CA GLN A 79 8.94 4.28 6.25
C GLN A 79 7.62 3.55 5.98
N ARG A 80 6.49 4.27 5.86
CA ARG A 80 5.20 3.67 5.47
C ARG A 80 5.25 3.09 4.06
N LEU A 81 5.94 3.76 3.13
CA LEU A 81 6.20 3.24 1.78
C LEU A 81 7.04 1.96 1.83
N MET A 82 8.05 1.89 2.69
CA MET A 82 8.85 0.67 2.88
C MET A 82 7.97 -0.51 3.32
N VAL A 83 7.11 -0.31 4.34
CA VAL A 83 6.18 -1.36 4.81
C VAL A 83 5.21 -1.78 3.71
N HIS A 84 4.64 -0.83 2.99
CA HIS A 84 3.72 -1.11 1.88
C HIS A 84 4.38 -2.00 0.80
N LYS A 85 5.65 -1.76 0.49
CA LYS A 85 6.42 -2.55 -0.48
C LYS A 85 6.88 -3.90 0.07
N VAL A 86 7.20 -3.99 1.35
CA VAL A 86 7.74 -5.22 1.98
C VAL A 86 6.63 -6.18 2.44
N ALA A 87 5.48 -5.69 2.92
CA ALA A 87 4.40 -6.53 3.46
C ALA A 87 3.88 -7.62 2.48
N PRO A 88 3.78 -7.37 1.16
CA PRO A 88 3.44 -8.41 0.20
C PRO A 88 4.41 -9.59 0.15
N TYR A 89 5.69 -9.41 0.50
CA TYR A 89 6.68 -10.50 0.55
C TYR A 89 6.26 -11.59 1.54
N PHE A 90 5.77 -11.17 2.69
CA PHE A 90 5.24 -12.03 3.75
C PHE A 90 3.77 -12.39 3.55
N LYS A 91 3.18 -11.98 2.41
CA LYS A 91 1.76 -12.12 2.07
C LYS A 91 0.85 -11.54 3.18
N LEU A 92 1.30 -10.48 3.83
CA LEU A 92 0.54 -9.77 4.85
C LEU A 92 -0.31 -8.67 4.21
N SER A 93 -1.52 -8.49 4.71
CA SER A 93 -2.35 -7.33 4.35
C SER A 93 -1.89 -6.13 5.15
N HIS A 94 -1.74 -4.97 4.50
CA HIS A 94 -1.28 -3.74 5.15
C HIS A 94 -2.29 -2.61 4.95
N PHE A 95 -2.47 -1.79 5.98
CA PHE A 95 -3.46 -0.72 5.99
C PHE A 95 -2.84 0.55 6.59
N ALA A 96 -2.97 1.67 5.89
CA ALA A 96 -2.57 2.97 6.43
C ALA A 96 -3.65 3.51 7.36
N GLU A 97 -3.24 4.08 8.50
CA GLU A 97 -4.11 4.75 9.46
C GLU A 97 -3.80 6.26 9.41
N PRO A 98 -4.55 7.06 8.61
CA PRO A 98 -4.24 8.46 8.37
C PRO A 98 -4.28 9.29 9.66
N VAL A 99 -5.19 8.96 10.58
CA VAL A 99 -5.41 9.68 11.83
C VAL A 99 -4.20 9.55 12.76
N ARG A 100 -3.62 8.36 12.86
CA ARG A 100 -2.46 8.09 13.72
C ARG A 100 -1.12 8.22 12.99
N LYS A 101 -1.14 8.52 11.68
CA LYS A 101 0.04 8.53 10.80
C LYS A 101 0.86 7.23 10.88
N SER A 102 0.17 6.10 11.08
CA SER A 102 0.76 4.77 11.26
C SER A 102 0.32 3.80 10.17
N VAL A 103 0.87 2.59 10.17
CA VAL A 103 0.42 1.46 9.36
C VAL A 103 0.14 0.30 10.31
N PHE A 104 -0.85 -0.52 10.02
CA PHE A 104 -1.04 -1.79 10.70
C PHE A 104 -1.07 -2.93 9.68
N LEU A 105 -0.65 -4.11 10.13
CA LEU A 105 -0.56 -5.31 9.35
C LEU A 105 -1.53 -6.35 9.90
N CYS A 106 -2.17 -7.10 9.00
CA CYS A 106 -3.06 -8.19 9.35
C CYS A 106 -2.60 -9.48 8.67
N LYS A 107 -2.73 -10.59 9.39
CA LYS A 107 -2.64 -11.91 8.76
C LYS A 107 -3.84 -12.12 7.84
N ASN A 108 -3.66 -12.95 6.82
CA ASN A 108 -4.72 -13.39 5.92
C ASN A 108 -4.50 -14.88 5.59
N ALA A 109 -5.42 -15.47 4.82
CA ALA A 109 -5.35 -16.90 4.47
C ALA A 109 -4.10 -17.28 3.65
N GLN A 110 -3.40 -16.31 3.07
CA GLN A 110 -2.21 -16.50 2.26
C GLN A 110 -0.91 -16.21 3.01
N THR A 111 -0.98 -15.70 4.25
CA THR A 111 0.21 -15.40 5.06
C THR A 111 1.09 -16.65 5.18
N ALA A 112 2.31 -16.54 4.70
CA ALA A 112 3.29 -17.61 4.68
C ALA A 112 4.70 -17.03 4.85
N MET A 113 5.59 -17.80 5.48
CA MET A 113 7.03 -17.60 5.45
C MET A 113 7.63 -18.47 4.34
#